data_AF-A0A530QJ48-F1
#
_entry.id   AF-A0A530QJ48-F1
#
_cell.length_a   1.000
_cell.length_b   1.000
_cell.length_c   1.000
_cell.angle_alpha   90.00
_cell.angle_beta   90.00
_cell.angle_gamma   90.00
#
_symmetry.space_group_name_H-M   'P 1'
#
loop_
_entity.id
_entity.type
_entity.pdbx_description
1 polymer ?
#
loop_
_entity_poly.entity_id
_entity_poly.type
_entity_poly.pdbx_seq_one_letter_code
_entity_poly.pdbx_strand_id
1 'polypeptide(L)'
;MTVRFDKLGVVIAAIVAYAAFAAPFATFRANRIVPGEARSILDSLPAAVGPLLLAILFIAAIIALLKTPLVLRLAASVIALAALAILIGVAGSFLMPEGNTFAR
;
A
#
# COMPACT_ATOMS: atom_id res chain seq x y z
N MET A 1 -12.55 5.43 29.62
CA MET A 1 -11.28 5.62 28.87
C MET A 1 -11.53 6.63 27.76
N THR A 2 -10.93 7.81 27.80
CA THR A 2 -11.06 8.80 26.71
C THR A 2 -10.04 8.46 25.61
N VAL A 3 -10.52 8.01 24.45
CA VAL A 3 -9.66 7.82 23.26
C VAL A 3 -9.12 9.19 22.86
N ARG A 4 -7.80 9.38 22.92
CA ARG A 4 -7.13 10.62 22.53
C ARG A 4 -6.47 10.42 21.17
N PHE A 5 -6.97 11.15 20.17
CA PHE A 5 -6.38 11.19 18.84
C PHE A 5 -5.12 12.07 18.81
N ASP A 6 -4.14 11.65 18.00
CA ASP A 6 -2.97 12.47 17.65
C ASP A 6 -3.31 13.31 16.41
N LYS A 7 -3.10 14.63 16.44
CA LYS A 7 -3.38 15.53 15.30
C LYS A 7 -2.59 15.14 14.06
N LEU A 8 -1.32 14.79 14.22
CA LEU A 8 -0.47 14.31 13.14
C LEU A 8 -0.89 12.91 12.71
N GLY A 9 -1.28 12.08 13.67
CA GLY A 9 -1.86 10.76 13.44
C GLY A 9 -3.09 10.76 12.55
N VAL A 10 -4.00 11.71 12.74
CA VAL A 10 -5.20 11.89 11.90
C VAL A 10 -4.82 12.18 10.46
N VAL A 11 -3.85 13.07 10.23
CA VAL A 11 -3.39 13.40 8.88
C VAL A 11 -2.76 12.18 8.21
N ILE A 12 -1.90 11.44 8.92
CA ILE A 12 -1.29 10.22 8.40
C ILE A 12 -2.35 9.18 8.07
N ALA A 13 -3.30 8.92 8.97
CA ALA A 13 -4.37 7.96 8.74
C ALA A 13 -5.25 8.34 7.54
N ALA A 14 -5.56 9.63 7.35
CA ALA A 14 -6.29 10.11 6.18
C ALA A 14 -5.52 9.90 4.88
N ILE A 15 -4.22 10.18 4.86
CA ILE A 15 -3.36 9.95 3.68
C ILE A 15 -3.28 8.45 3.37
N VAL A 16 -3.09 7.60 4.38
CA VAL A 16 -3.04 6.14 4.21
C VAL A 16 -4.37 5.60 3.67
N ALA A 17 -5.50 6.07 4.21
CA ALA A 17 -6.82 5.69 3.71
C ALA A 17 -7.03 6.10 2.25
N TYR A 18 -6.68 7.35 1.90
CA TYR A 18 -6.71 7.80 0.51
C TYR A 18 -5.81 6.95 -0.40
N ALA A 19 -4.58 6.69 0.03
CA ALA A 19 -3.62 5.92 -0.75
C ALA A 19 -4.06 4.46 -0.94
N ALA A 20 -4.66 3.83 0.07
CA ALA A 20 -5.06 2.43 0.03
C ALA A 20 -6.35 2.18 -0.78
N PHE A 21 -7.29 3.14 -0.78
CA PHE A 21 -8.63 2.92 -1.33
C PHE A 21 -8.98 3.77 -2.55
N ALA A 22 -8.32 4.92 -2.75
CA ALA A 22 -8.65 5.85 -3.84
C ALA A 22 -7.48 6.04 -4.83
N ALA A 23 -6.23 6.05 -4.35
CA ALA A 23 -5.08 6.20 -5.22
C ALA A 23 -4.74 4.89 -5.96
N PRO A 24 -4.17 4.97 -7.17
CA PRO A 24 -3.62 3.80 -7.84
C PRO A 24 -2.41 3.28 -7.07
N PHE A 25 -2.35 1.96 -6.86
CA PHE A 25 -1.17 1.31 -6.28
C PHE A 25 -0.06 1.13 -7.32
N ALA A 26 -0.44 0.69 -8.51
CA ALA A 26 0.45 0.54 -9.65
C ALA A 26 -0.23 1.05 -10.92
N THR A 27 0.56 1.59 -11.85
CA THR A 27 0.08 1.95 -13.19
C THR A 27 0.66 0.97 -14.19
N PHE A 28 -0.21 0.16 -14.80
CA PHE A 28 0.19 -0.80 -15.81
C PHE A 28 0.21 -0.14 -17.19
N ARG A 29 1.34 -0.25 -17.91
CA ARG A 29 1.47 0.20 -19.30
C ARG A 29 1.99 -0.96 -20.13
N ALA A 30 1.22 -1.38 -21.12
CA ALA A 30 1.61 -2.47 -22.02
C ALA A 30 2.87 -2.10 -22.83
N ASN A 31 3.00 -0.83 -23.22
CA ASN A 31 4.16 -0.30 -23.93
C ASN A 31 4.22 1.22 -23.71
N ARG A 32 5.18 1.90 -24.36
CA ARG A 32 5.39 3.36 -24.18
C ARG A 32 4.33 4.24 -24.85
N ILE A 33 3.38 3.68 -25.60
CA ILE A 33 2.36 4.42 -26.36
C ILE A 33 0.98 4.25 -25.72
N VAL A 34 0.70 3.07 -25.17
CA VAL A 34 -0.58 2.76 -24.53
C VAL A 34 -0.72 3.55 -23.22
N PRO A 35 -1.87 4.20 -22.98
CA PRO A 35 -2.15 4.87 -21.72
C PRO A 35 -2.00 3.93 -20.53
N GLY A 36 -1.50 4.45 -19.40
CA GLY A 36 -1.39 3.66 -18.19
C GLY A 36 -2.75 3.38 -17.56
N GLU A 37 -3.03 2.11 -17.28
CA GLU A 37 -4.18 1.69 -16.50
C GLU A 37 -3.87 1.71 -15.02
N ALA A 38 -4.69 2.42 -14.24
CA ALA A 38 -4.62 2.42 -12.79
C ALA A 38 -5.06 1.07 -12.22
N ARG A 39 -4.22 0.44 -11.39
CA ARG A 39 -4.53 -0.81 -10.69
C ARG A 39 -4.55 -0.58 -9.19
N SER A 40 -5.60 -1.06 -8.53
CA SER A 40 -5.74 -1.02 -7.07
C SER A 40 -4.78 -2.03 -6.41
N ILE A 41 -4.63 -1.96 -5.09
CA ILE A 41 -3.83 -2.94 -4.31
C ILE A 41 -4.32 -4.38 -4.56
N LEU A 42 -5.64 -4.59 -4.61
CA LEU A 42 -6.21 -5.92 -4.77
C LEU A 42 -6.08 -6.45 -6.20
N ASP A 43 -6.06 -5.57 -7.19
CA ASP A 43 -6.00 -5.94 -8.63
C ASP A 43 -4.57 -6.08 -9.17
N SER A 44 -3.58 -5.64 -8.40
CA SER A 44 -2.17 -5.61 -8.78
C SER A 44 -1.32 -6.66 -8.06
N LEU A 45 -1.92 -7.39 -7.12
CA LEU A 45 -1.22 -8.34 -6.28
C LEU A 45 -1.91 -9.71 -6.30
N PRO A 46 -1.16 -10.80 -6.08
CA PRO A 46 -1.75 -12.11 -5.84
C PRO A 46 -2.76 -12.07 -4.68
N ALA A 47 -3.80 -12.91 -4.77
CA ALA A 47 -4.93 -12.92 -3.84
C ALA A 47 -4.56 -13.07 -2.36
N ALA A 48 -3.40 -13.66 -2.04
CA ALA A 48 -2.92 -13.79 -0.66
C ALA A 48 -2.24 -12.51 -0.12
N VAL A 49 -1.47 -11.79 -0.95
CA VAL A 49 -0.61 -10.70 -0.47
C VAL A 49 -1.26 -9.32 -0.56
N GLY A 50 -2.23 -9.12 -1.45
CA GLY A 50 -3.02 -7.87 -1.51
C GLY A 50 -3.78 -7.58 -0.21
N PRO A 51 -4.60 -8.51 0.31
CA PRO A 51 -5.29 -8.34 1.58
C PRO A 51 -4.33 -8.20 2.77
N LEU A 52 -3.18 -8.89 2.74
CA LEU A 52 -2.15 -8.78 3.77
C LEU A 52 -1.58 -7.35 3.83
N LEU A 53 -1.27 -6.75 2.68
CA LEU A 53 -0.80 -5.35 2.62
C LEU A 53 -1.85 -4.39 3.18
N LEU A 54 -3.11 -4.56 2.80
CA LEU A 54 -4.20 -3.73 3.35
C LEU A 54 -4.31 -3.85 4.86
N ALA A 55 -4.19 -5.07 5.41
CA ALA A 55 -4.20 -5.29 6.85
C ALA A 55 -3.02 -4.58 7.55
N ILE A 56 -1.82 -4.66 6.98
CA ILE A 56 -0.63 -3.95 7.51
C ILE A 56 -0.85 -2.43 7.51
N LEU A 57 -1.32 -1.87 6.40
CA LEU A 57 -1.58 -0.43 6.28
C LEU A 57 -2.69 0.03 7.24
N PHE A 58 -3.74 -0.77 7.40
CA PHE A 58 -4.84 -0.49 8.32
C PHE A 58 -4.36 -0.48 9.78
N ILE A 59 -3.58 -1.48 10.19
CA ILE A 59 -2.99 -1.55 11.53
C ILE A 59 -2.04 -0.36 11.76
N ALA A 60 -1.18 -0.04 10.79
CA ALA A 60 -0.27 1.10 10.88
C ALA A 60 -1.03 2.44 10.99
N ALA A 61 -2.15 2.60 10.26
CA ALA A 61 -3.01 3.77 10.35
C ALA A 61 -3.67 3.89 11.73
N ILE A 62 -4.15 2.79 12.31
CA ILE A 62 -4.71 2.78 13.68
C ILE A 62 -3.63 3.17 14.70
N ILE A 63 -2.43 2.59 14.59
CA ILE A 63 -1.30 2.91 15.49
C ILE A 63 -0.91 4.38 15.35
N ALA A 64 -0.91 4.94 14.14
CA ALA A 64 -0.62 6.35 13.91
C ALA A 64 -1.73 7.27 14.47
N LEU A 65 -3.00 6.89 14.31
CA LEU A 65 -4.18 7.66 14.70
C LEU A 65 -4.31 7.84 16.23
N LEU A 66 -3.93 6.80 16.98
CA LEU A 66 -3.99 6.77 18.44
C LEU A 66 -2.70 7.28 19.07
N LYS A 67 -2.76 7.77 20.30
CA LYS A 67 -1.56 8.11 21.08
C LYS A 67 -0.83 6.85 21.57
N THR A 68 -0.05 6.23 20.70
CA THR A 68 0.80 5.06 21.01
C THR A 68 2.24 5.44 21.38
N PRO A 69 2.99 4.60 22.12
CA PRO A 69 4.41 4.83 22.37
C PRO A 69 5.23 4.91 21.08
N LEU A 70 6.30 5.71 21.11
CA LEU A 70 7.14 6.02 19.94
C LEU A 70 7.68 4.76 19.25
N VAL A 71 8.12 3.76 20.02
CA VAL A 71 8.69 2.51 19.50
C VAL A 71 7.67 1.73 18.66
N LEU A 72 6.41 1.64 19.10
CA LEU A 72 5.35 0.98 18.32
C LEU A 72 5.06 1.72 17.02
N ARG A 73 5.04 3.05 17.06
CA ARG A 73 4.80 3.87 15.87
C ARG A 73 5.94 3.74 14.86
N LEU A 74 7.18 3.70 15.35
CA LEU A 74 8.36 3.45 14.53
C LEU A 74 8.31 2.06 13.90
N ALA A 75 8.10 1.01 14.70
CA ALA A 75 8.03 -0.36 14.21
C ALA A 75 6.93 -0.53 13.15
N ALA A 76 5.73 -0.01 13.40
CA ALA A 76 4.62 -0.06 12.45
C ALA A 76 4.95 0.67 11.14
N SER A 77 5.60 1.83 11.22
CA SER A 77 6.01 2.59 10.04
C SER A 77 7.07 1.86 9.22
N VAL A 78 8.07 1.27 9.88
CA VAL A 78 9.12 0.48 9.22
C VAL A 78 8.53 -0.76 8.54
N ILE A 79 7.63 -1.48 9.21
CA ILE A 79 6.96 -2.65 8.66
C ILE A 79 6.11 -2.26 7.44
N ALA A 80 5.32 -1.18 7.53
CA ALA A 80 4.51 -0.70 6.42
C ALA A 80 5.37 -0.31 5.21
N LEU A 81 6.48 0.41 5.44
CA LEU A 81 7.41 0.80 4.37
C LEU A 81 8.09 -0.40 3.72
N ALA A 82 8.57 -1.36 4.52
CA ALA A 82 9.18 -2.57 4.00
C ALA A 82 8.18 -3.40 3.17
N ALA A 83 6.94 -3.56 3.67
CA ALA A 83 5.88 -4.26 2.95
C ALA A 83 5.56 -3.58 1.61
N LEU A 84 5.43 -2.25 1.59
CA LEU A 84 5.21 -1.49 0.36
C LEU A 84 6.36 -1.65 -0.63
N ALA A 85 7.61 -1.53 -0.16
CA ALA A 85 8.80 -1.65 -1.00
C ALA A 85 8.95 -3.03 -1.65
N ILE A 86 8.61 -4.10 -0.92
CA ILE A 86 8.67 -5.47 -1.44
C ILE A 86 7.49 -5.72 -2.39
N LEU A 87 6.27 -5.39 -1.97
CA LEU A 87 5.06 -5.78 -2.71
C LEU A 87 4.85 -4.96 -3.99
N ILE A 88 5.37 -3.74 -4.09
CA ILE A 88 5.36 -3.02 -5.38
C ILE A 88 6.20 -3.76 -6.44
N GLY A 89 7.29 -4.43 -6.03
CA GLY A 89 8.07 -5.31 -6.91
C GLY A 89 7.29 -6.56 -7.33
N VAL A 90 6.60 -7.19 -6.37
CA VAL A 90 5.72 -8.34 -6.64
C VAL A 90 4.61 -7.98 -7.63
N ALA A 91 4.04 -6.78 -7.51
CA ALA A 91 3.03 -6.30 -8.46
C ALA A 91 3.58 -6.21 -9.89
N GLY A 92 4.84 -5.80 -10.06
CA GLY A 92 5.50 -5.82 -11.37
C GLY A 92 5.52 -7.23 -11.99
N SER A 93 5.96 -8.23 -11.22
CA SER A 93 6.01 -9.62 -11.68
C SER A 93 4.63 -10.26 -11.89
N PHE A 94 3.64 -9.89 -11.09
CA PHE A 94 2.28 -10.41 -11.21
C PHE A 94 1.53 -9.82 -12.42
N LEU A 95 1.70 -8.52 -12.68
CA LEU A 95 1.09 -7.84 -13.82
C LEU A 95 1.80 -8.12 -15.15
N MET A 96 3.08 -8.51 -15.12
CA MET A 96 3.85 -8.92 -16.30
C MET A 96 4.45 -10.32 -16.12
N PRO A 97 3.65 -11.40 -16.32
CA PRO A 97 4.17 -12.76 -16.27
C PRO A 97 5.20 -13.04 -17.37
N GLU A 98 6.15 -13.94 -17.09
CA GLU A 98 7.13 -14.38 -18.09
C GLU A 98 6.43 -14.99 -19.32
N GLY A 99 6.87 -14.58 -20.52
CA GLY A 99 6.25 -14.96 -21.79
C GLY A 99 5.18 -13.99 -22.31
N ASN A 100 4.88 -12.92 -21.57
CA ASN A 100 4.00 -11.87 -22.08
C ASN A 100 4.68 -11.12 -23.25
N THR A 101 4.06 -11.18 -24.44
CA THR A 101 4.60 -10.60 -25.69
C THR A 101 4.56 -9.06 -25.70
N PHE A 102 3.88 -8.43 -24.74
CA PHE A 102 3.79 -6.97 -24.65
C PHE A 102 5.10 -6.29 -24.19
N ALA A 103 5.99 -7.02 -23.50
CA ALA A 103 7.25 -6.50 -22.98
C ALA A 103 8.45 -7.00 -23.80
N ARG A 104 8.61 -6.51 -25.05
CA ARG A 104 9.87 -6.55 -25.80
C ARG A 104 10.25 -5.15 -26.26
#